data_AF-A0A3S1B8U0-F1
#
_entry.id   AF-A0A3S1B8U0-F1
#
_cell.length_a   1.000
_cell.length_b   1.000
_cell.length_c   1.000
_cell.angle_alpha   90.00
_cell.angle_beta   90.00
_cell.angle_gamma   90.00
#
_symmetry.space_group_name_H-M   'P 1'
#
loop_
_entity.id
_entity.type
_entity.pdbx_description
1 polymer ?
#
loop_
_entity_poly.entity_id
_entity_poly.type
_entity_poly.pdbx_seq_one_letter_code
_entity_poly.pdbx_strand_id
1 'polypeptide(L)'
;VKRPIDSISSSFIKKDVSGFMKRPIDSIGSSFIKKDVSGFMKRPIDSIGSSFIKKDVSGFMKRPIDSIGSSFIKKDVSGFMKRPIDSIGSSFIKKDVSGFMKRPIDSIGSSFIKKDVSGFMKRPIDSIGSSFIKKDVSGFMKRPIDSIGSSFIKKDVSGFMKRPIDSIGSSFIKKDVSGFMKRPIDSIGSSFIKKDVSGFMKRPIDSIGSSFIKKDVSGFMKRPIDSIGSSFIKKDVSGFMKRPIDSIGSSFIKKDVSGFMKRPIDSI
;
A
#
# COMPACT_ATOMS: atom_id res chain seq x y z
N VAL A 1 18.07 15.40 -31.73
CA VAL A 1 16.99 14.38 -31.75
C VAL A 1 17.65 13.00 -31.63
N LYS A 2 17.38 12.22 -30.56
CA LYS A 2 17.93 10.85 -30.39
C LYS A 2 16.81 9.80 -30.57
N ARG A 3 17.05 8.74 -31.36
CA ARG A 3 16.09 7.66 -31.72
C ARG A 3 15.60 6.86 -30.48
N PRO A 4 14.41 6.23 -30.52
CA PRO A 4 14.00 5.24 -29.52
C PRO A 4 15.02 4.07 -29.47
N ILE A 5 15.14 3.43 -28.31
CA ILE A 5 16.01 2.26 -28.12
C ILE A 5 15.08 1.07 -27.97
N ASP A 6 15.07 0.25 -29.01
CA ASP A 6 14.23 -0.94 -29.08
C ASP A 6 15.19 -2.15 -29.10
N SER A 7 15.01 -3.07 -28.17
CA SER A 7 15.80 -4.31 -28.11
C SER A 7 14.90 -5.53 -28.20
N ILE A 8 15.19 -6.41 -29.13
CA ILE A 8 14.49 -7.68 -29.36
C ILE A 8 15.53 -8.78 -29.06
N SER A 9 15.33 -9.55 -27.98
CA SER A 9 16.22 -10.57 -27.35
C SER A 9 16.88 -10.13 -26.04
N SER A 10 17.90 -10.87 -25.58
CA SER A 10 18.64 -10.59 -24.34
C SER A 10 19.40 -9.28 -24.44
N SER A 11 19.04 -8.27 -23.66
CA SER A 11 19.64 -6.94 -23.75
C SER A 11 20.09 -6.39 -22.41
N PHE A 12 21.23 -5.69 -22.42
CA PHE A 12 21.71 -4.90 -21.30
C PHE A 12 21.72 -3.43 -21.70
N ILE A 13 20.90 -2.61 -21.04
CA ILE A 13 20.76 -1.18 -21.32
C ILE A 13 21.20 -0.40 -20.08
N LYS A 14 22.31 0.35 -20.19
CA LYS A 14 22.75 1.31 -19.18
C LYS A 14 22.65 2.74 -19.74
N LYS A 15 22.02 3.64 -19.00
CA LYS A 15 21.84 5.02 -19.48
C LYS A 15 21.78 6.05 -18.35
N ASP A 16 22.63 7.07 -18.45
CA ASP A 16 22.63 8.22 -17.55
C ASP A 16 22.13 9.44 -18.31
N VAL A 17 21.11 10.12 -17.78
CA VAL A 17 20.51 11.29 -18.44
C VAL A 17 20.32 12.45 -17.48
N SER A 18 20.88 13.59 -17.86
CA SER A 18 20.57 14.90 -17.29
C SER A 18 19.64 15.70 -18.21
N GLY A 19 18.66 16.40 -17.63
CA GLY A 19 17.76 17.31 -18.33
C GLY A 19 16.38 16.72 -18.66
N PHE A 20 15.84 17.07 -19.83
CA PHE A 20 14.46 16.73 -20.21
C PHE A 20 14.42 15.53 -21.16
N MET A 21 13.77 14.44 -20.74
CA MET A 21 13.58 13.23 -21.56
C MET A 21 12.11 12.98 -21.88
N LYS A 22 11.83 12.73 -23.17
CA LYS A 22 10.47 12.57 -23.72
C LYS A 22 10.19 11.19 -24.35
N ARG A 23 11.18 10.29 -24.49
CA ARG A 23 11.10 9.08 -25.34
C ARG A 23 11.23 7.77 -24.55
N PRO A 24 10.52 6.70 -24.98
CA PRO A 24 10.49 5.41 -24.29
C PRO A 24 11.75 4.55 -24.54
N ILE A 25 11.88 3.49 -23.74
CA ILE A 25 12.85 2.40 -23.93
C ILE A 25 12.01 1.13 -23.94
N ASP A 26 12.05 0.40 -25.05
CA ASP A 26 11.18 -0.76 -25.26
C ASP A 26 12.03 -2.01 -25.37
N SER A 27 11.70 -3.05 -24.60
CA SER A 27 12.43 -4.31 -24.58
C SER A 27 11.49 -5.51 -24.69
N ILE A 28 11.82 -6.46 -25.57
CA ILE A 28 11.11 -7.72 -25.77
C ILE A 28 12.09 -8.87 -25.54
N GLY A 29 11.79 -9.76 -24.58
CA GLY A 29 12.64 -10.88 -24.18
C GLY A 29 13.19 -10.72 -22.76
N SER A 30 14.44 -11.12 -22.55
CA SER A 30 15.13 -11.01 -21.26
C SER A 30 15.91 -9.69 -21.19
N SER A 31 15.52 -8.72 -20.37
CA SER A 31 16.20 -7.41 -20.33
C SER A 31 16.74 -7.04 -18.95
N PHE A 32 17.93 -6.43 -18.94
CA PHE A 32 18.47 -5.74 -17.77
C PHE A 32 18.63 -4.26 -18.09
N ILE A 33 17.90 -3.41 -17.38
CA ILE A 33 17.87 -1.97 -17.60
C ILE A 33 18.36 -1.26 -16.33
N LYS A 34 19.49 -0.55 -16.42
CA LYS A 34 19.98 0.35 -15.36
C LYS A 34 19.91 1.80 -15.86
N LYS A 35 19.25 2.67 -15.11
CA LYS A 35 19.03 4.05 -15.55
C LYS A 35 19.08 5.07 -14.43
N ASP A 36 19.94 6.06 -14.57
CA ASP A 36 20.08 7.17 -13.63
C ASP A 36 19.61 8.46 -14.31
N VAL A 37 18.65 9.16 -13.70
CA VAL A 37 18.04 10.37 -14.30
C VAL A 37 17.96 11.52 -13.33
N SER A 38 18.51 12.67 -13.76
CA SER A 38 18.35 13.96 -13.10
C SER A 38 17.57 14.93 -14.00
N GLY A 39 16.35 15.30 -13.61
CA GLY A 39 15.52 16.27 -14.33
C GLY A 39 14.06 15.85 -14.56
N PHE A 40 13.49 16.19 -15.72
CA PHE A 40 12.09 15.91 -16.03
C PHE A 40 11.97 14.74 -17.02
N MET A 41 11.18 13.74 -16.65
CA MET A 41 10.91 12.59 -17.52
C MET A 41 9.41 12.44 -17.82
N LYS A 42 9.11 12.32 -19.11
CA LYS A 42 7.78 12.03 -19.66
C LYS A 42 7.90 10.81 -20.57
N ARG A 43 7.21 9.71 -20.25
CA ARG A 43 7.05 8.44 -21.02
C ARG A 43 7.84 7.21 -20.49
N PRO A 44 7.34 6.00 -20.78
CA PRO A 44 7.65 4.80 -20.00
C PRO A 44 8.89 4.03 -20.48
N ILE A 45 9.32 3.10 -19.64
CA ILE A 45 10.17 1.97 -20.00
C ILE A 45 9.19 0.82 -20.14
N ASP A 46 9.07 0.23 -21.33
CA ASP A 46 8.15 -0.87 -21.59
C ASP A 46 8.95 -2.16 -21.73
N SER A 47 8.56 -3.19 -20.99
CA SER A 47 9.22 -4.50 -21.05
C SER A 47 8.20 -5.61 -21.20
N ILE A 48 8.39 -6.48 -22.20
CA ILE A 48 7.62 -7.70 -22.43
C ILE A 48 8.57 -8.90 -22.27
N GLY A 49 8.26 -9.80 -21.34
CA GLY A 49 9.08 -10.99 -21.04
C GLY A 49 9.63 -10.97 -19.61
N SER A 50 10.92 -11.25 -19.46
CA SER A 50 11.60 -11.29 -18.16
C SER A 50 12.48 -10.05 -18.02
N SER A 51 12.17 -9.15 -17.08
CA SER A 51 12.89 -7.87 -16.94
C SER A 51 13.46 -7.64 -15.55
N PHE A 52 14.66 -7.07 -15.50
CA PHE A 52 15.26 -6.49 -14.31
C PHE A 52 15.49 -4.99 -14.56
N ILE A 53 14.80 -4.14 -13.82
CA ILE A 53 14.84 -2.68 -13.97
C ILE A 53 15.37 -2.07 -12.68
N LYS A 54 16.54 -1.44 -12.72
CA LYS A 54 17.08 -0.60 -11.66
C LYS A 54 17.07 0.86 -12.10
N LYS A 55 16.43 1.73 -11.32
CA LYS A 55 16.25 3.14 -11.71
C LYS A 55 16.39 4.10 -10.54
N ASP A 56 17.32 5.04 -10.68
CA ASP A 56 17.53 6.11 -9.69
C ASP A 56 17.11 7.45 -10.32
N VAL A 57 16.22 8.18 -9.64
CA VAL A 57 15.64 9.41 -10.21
C VAL A 57 15.60 10.56 -9.22
N SER A 58 16.16 11.70 -9.64
CA SER A 58 15.99 12.99 -8.99
C SER A 58 15.21 13.95 -9.89
N GLY A 59 14.03 14.41 -9.44
CA GLY A 59 13.21 15.40 -10.14
C GLY A 59 11.75 15.02 -10.35
N PHE A 60 11.18 15.37 -11.51
CA PHE A 60 9.76 15.21 -11.82
C PHE A 60 9.52 14.07 -12.81
N MET A 61 8.63 13.14 -12.45
CA MET A 61 8.28 11.97 -13.27
C MET A 61 6.79 11.80 -13.52
N LYS A 62 6.45 11.44 -14.77
CA LYS A 62 5.10 11.07 -15.20
C LYS A 62 5.11 9.80 -16.07
N ARG A 63 4.46 8.70 -15.60
CA ARG A 63 4.31 7.40 -16.31
C ARG A 63 5.61 6.75 -16.80
N PRO A 64 6.40 6.10 -15.91
CA PRO A 64 7.77 5.74 -16.21
C PRO A 64 8.08 4.23 -16.39
N ILE A 65 7.22 3.26 -16.05
CA ILE A 65 7.52 1.81 -16.15
C ILE A 65 6.23 1.00 -16.35
N ASP A 66 6.13 0.28 -17.47
CA ASP A 66 5.07 -0.71 -17.72
C ASP A 66 5.74 -2.07 -18.04
N SER A 67 5.31 -3.16 -17.38
CA SER A 67 5.92 -4.48 -17.56
C SER A 67 4.88 -5.59 -17.72
N ILE A 68 5.06 -6.45 -18.72
CA ILE A 68 4.25 -7.65 -18.97
C ILE A 68 5.15 -8.88 -18.87
N GLY A 69 4.80 -9.83 -18.00
CA GLY A 69 5.55 -11.07 -17.77
C GLY A 69 6.12 -11.15 -16.36
N SER A 70 7.41 -11.51 -16.26
CA SER A 70 8.12 -11.59 -14.97
C SER A 70 9.02 -10.36 -14.80
N SER A 71 8.83 -9.57 -13.75
CA SER A 71 9.57 -8.32 -13.56
C SER A 71 10.16 -8.19 -12.15
N PHE A 72 11.40 -7.70 -12.10
CA PHE A 72 12.02 -7.20 -10.88
C PHE A 72 12.33 -5.72 -11.05
N ILE A 73 11.68 -4.88 -10.26
CA ILE A 73 11.80 -3.42 -10.35
C ILE A 73 12.36 -2.89 -9.03
N LYS A 74 13.57 -2.32 -9.07
CA LYS A 74 14.15 -1.54 -7.97
C LYS A 74 14.19 -0.07 -8.36
N LYS A 75 13.62 0.80 -7.52
CA LYS A 75 13.50 2.21 -7.85
C LYS A 75 13.67 3.14 -6.66
N ASP A 76 14.63 4.05 -6.77
CA ASP A 76 14.90 5.08 -5.77
C ASP A 76 14.52 6.44 -6.35
N VAL A 77 13.67 7.21 -5.67
CA VAL A 77 13.18 8.50 -6.17
C VAL A 77 13.21 9.60 -5.14
N SER A 78 13.81 10.73 -5.52
CA SER A 78 13.67 12.01 -4.85
C SER A 78 12.91 13.01 -5.72
N GLY A 79 11.78 13.53 -5.22
CA GLY A 79 10.99 14.56 -5.90
C GLY A 79 9.51 14.23 -6.09
N PHE A 80 8.94 14.60 -7.23
CA PHE A 80 7.50 14.48 -7.50
C PHE A 80 7.20 13.40 -8.55
N MET A 81 6.23 12.53 -8.25
CA MET A 81 5.91 11.39 -9.10
C MET A 81 4.40 11.19 -9.31
N LYS A 82 4.01 10.92 -10.56
CA LYS A 82 2.64 10.61 -10.96
C LYS A 82 2.57 9.35 -11.82
N ARG A 83 1.84 8.32 -11.38
CA ARG A 83 1.67 7.00 -12.05
C ARG A 83 2.98 6.28 -12.40
N PRO A 84 3.68 5.67 -11.44
CA PRO A 84 5.03 5.13 -11.57
C PRO A 84 5.22 3.72 -12.16
N ILE A 85 4.33 2.77 -11.91
CA ILE A 85 4.58 1.35 -12.20
C ILE A 85 3.25 0.66 -12.46
N ASP A 86 3.10 0.10 -13.65
CA ASP A 86 1.99 -0.80 -14.00
C ASP A 86 2.60 -2.18 -14.38
N SER A 87 2.17 -3.26 -13.72
CA SER A 87 2.73 -4.61 -13.95
C SER A 87 1.65 -5.66 -14.15
N ILE A 88 1.79 -6.48 -15.19
CA ILE A 88 0.91 -7.63 -15.49
C ILE A 88 1.76 -8.90 -15.45
N GLY A 89 1.36 -9.88 -14.63
CA GLY A 89 2.06 -11.15 -14.44
C GLY A 89 2.66 -11.28 -13.05
N SER A 90 3.92 -11.70 -12.98
CA SER A 90 4.66 -11.88 -11.72
C SER A 90 5.60 -10.69 -11.51
N SER A 91 5.45 -9.97 -10.40
CA SER A 91 6.25 -8.77 -10.13
C SER A 91 6.86 -8.75 -8.74
N PHE A 92 8.12 -8.33 -8.66
CA PHE A 92 8.78 -7.92 -7.43
C PHE A 92 9.16 -6.45 -7.54
N ILE A 93 8.56 -5.62 -6.70
CA ILE A 93 8.74 -4.16 -6.72
C ILE A 93 9.34 -3.73 -5.39
N LYS A 94 10.57 -3.20 -5.42
CA LYS A 94 11.19 -2.48 -4.29
C LYS A 94 11.30 -1.00 -4.63
N LYS A 95 10.77 -0.15 -3.74
CA LYS A 95 10.73 1.28 -4.02
C LYS A 95 10.95 2.16 -2.79
N ASP A 96 11.94 3.04 -2.89
CA ASP A 96 12.27 4.02 -1.86
C ASP A 96 11.96 5.42 -2.40
N VAL A 97 11.16 6.20 -1.66
CA VAL A 97 10.70 7.51 -2.15
C VAL A 97 10.75 8.60 -1.09
N SER A 98 11.40 9.71 -1.44
CA SER A 98 11.32 10.97 -0.72
C SER A 98 10.59 12.03 -1.56
N GLY A 99 9.48 12.57 -1.03
CA GLY A 99 8.73 13.67 -1.66
C GLY A 99 7.24 13.39 -1.87
N PHE A 100 6.69 13.83 -3.01
CA PHE A 100 5.25 13.76 -3.28
C PHE A 100 4.91 12.68 -4.32
N MET A 101 3.93 11.84 -3.99
CA MET A 101 3.47 10.76 -4.86
C MET A 101 1.96 10.73 -5.08
N LYS A 102 1.57 10.50 -6.33
CA LYS A 102 0.17 10.25 -6.74
C LYS A 102 0.05 8.99 -7.62
N ARG A 103 -0.75 8.02 -7.19
CA ARG A 103 -1.00 6.71 -7.88
C ARG A 103 0.25 5.88 -8.20
N PRO A 104 0.96 5.31 -7.20
CA PRO A 104 2.27 4.68 -7.31
C PRO A 104 2.44 3.32 -8.00
N ILE A 105 1.49 2.39 -7.87
CA ILE A 105 1.68 0.99 -8.30
C ILE A 105 0.30 0.40 -8.60
N ASP A 106 0.12 -0.10 -9.83
CA ASP A 106 -1.02 -0.92 -10.23
C ASP A 106 -0.49 -2.30 -10.67
N SER A 107 -0.95 -3.39 -10.05
CA SER A 107 -0.43 -4.75 -10.34
C SER A 107 -1.56 -5.75 -10.56
N ILE A 108 -1.46 -6.53 -11.65
CA ILE A 108 -2.38 -7.64 -11.98
C ILE A 108 -1.60 -8.94 -11.99
N GLY A 109 -2.03 -9.93 -11.21
CA GLY A 109 -1.39 -11.24 -11.08
C GLY A 109 -0.77 -11.45 -9.70
N SER A 110 0.47 -11.92 -9.66
CA SER A 110 1.22 -12.17 -8.42
C SER A 110 2.21 -11.04 -8.17
N SER A 111 2.11 -10.38 -7.02
CA SER A 111 2.94 -9.22 -6.70
C SER A 111 3.57 -9.29 -5.31
N PHE A 112 4.84 -8.95 -5.23
CA PHE A 112 5.54 -8.63 -3.99
C PHE A 112 5.98 -7.17 -4.03
N ILE A 113 5.44 -6.36 -3.14
CA ILE A 113 5.68 -4.92 -3.10
C ILE A 113 6.31 -4.56 -1.75
N LYS A 114 7.56 -4.07 -1.78
CA LYS A 114 8.21 -3.43 -0.64
C LYS A 114 8.38 -1.94 -0.91
N LYS A 115 7.91 -1.10 0.02
CA LYS A 115 7.90 0.34 -0.20
C LYS A 115 8.21 1.15 1.05
N ASP A 116 9.24 1.99 0.97
CA ASP A 116 9.61 2.93 2.02
C ASP A 116 9.36 4.36 1.53
N VAL A 117 8.61 5.15 2.30
CA VAL A 117 8.18 6.49 1.87
C VAL A 117 8.32 7.53 2.96
N SER A 118 8.99 8.63 2.63
CA SER A 118 8.98 9.87 3.40
C SER A 118 8.28 10.98 2.60
N GLY A 119 7.20 11.55 3.15
CA GLY A 119 6.49 12.69 2.57
C GLY A 119 4.98 12.48 2.36
N PHE A 120 4.45 13.00 1.25
CA PHE A 120 3.00 13.00 0.98
C PHE A 120 2.60 11.96 -0.07
N MET A 121 1.59 11.15 0.26
CA MET A 121 1.06 10.11 -0.63
C MET A 121 -0.45 10.17 -0.83
N LYS A 122 -0.87 10.03 -2.10
CA LYS A 122 -2.28 9.89 -2.50
C LYS A 122 -2.48 8.67 -3.41
N ARG A 123 -3.34 7.73 -3.00
CA ARG A 123 -3.68 6.46 -3.72
C ARG A 123 -2.48 5.55 -4.06
N PRO A 124 -1.82 4.91 -3.09
CA PRO A 124 -0.55 4.21 -3.24
C PRO A 124 -0.45 2.89 -4.01
N ILE A 125 -1.42 1.98 -3.90
CA ILE A 125 -1.27 0.61 -4.42
C ILE A 125 -2.66 0.07 -4.75
N ASP A 126 -2.86 -0.35 -6.00
CA ASP A 126 -4.04 -1.10 -6.45
C ASP A 126 -3.55 -2.47 -6.94
N SER A 127 -4.02 -3.57 -6.34
CA SER A 127 -3.57 -4.93 -6.69
C SER A 127 -4.73 -5.89 -6.94
N ILE A 128 -4.68 -6.61 -8.06
CA ILE A 128 -5.64 -7.67 -8.42
C ILE A 128 -4.90 -9.01 -8.49
N GLY A 129 -5.37 -10.01 -7.73
CA GLY A 129 -4.77 -11.34 -7.66
C GLY A 129 -4.16 -11.63 -6.30
N SER A 130 -2.93 -12.15 -6.29
CA SER A 130 -2.20 -12.49 -5.06
C SER A 130 -1.16 -11.42 -4.77
N SER A 131 -1.23 -10.80 -3.60
CA SER A 131 -0.34 -9.69 -3.25
C SER A 131 0.28 -9.85 -1.86
N PHE A 132 1.58 -9.57 -1.79
CA PHE A 132 2.29 -9.34 -0.53
C PHE A 132 2.80 -7.90 -0.52
N ILE A 133 2.32 -7.09 0.42
CA ILE A 133 2.63 -5.68 0.51
C ILE A 133 3.29 -5.41 1.87
N LYS A 134 4.56 -5.00 1.85
CA LYS A 134 5.26 -4.43 3.02
C LYS A 134 5.51 -2.95 2.80
N LYS A 135 5.11 -2.12 3.77
CA LYS A 135 5.17 -0.67 3.59
C LYS A 135 5.45 0.10 4.86
N ASP A 136 6.50 0.91 4.79
CA ASP A 136 6.92 1.80 5.88
C ASP A 136 6.72 3.26 5.44
N VAL A 137 6.00 4.05 6.22
CA VAL A 137 5.69 5.45 5.86
C VAL A 137 5.86 6.42 7.00
N SER A 138 6.62 7.48 6.74
CA SER A 138 6.65 8.70 7.53
C SER A 138 5.99 9.85 6.77
N GLY A 139 4.94 10.44 7.34
CA GLY A 139 4.27 11.63 6.79
C GLY A 139 2.76 11.50 6.61
N PHE A 140 2.22 12.05 5.51
CA PHE A 140 0.78 12.16 5.29
C PHE A 140 0.29 11.24 4.18
N MET A 141 -0.74 10.43 4.47
CA MET A 141 -1.27 9.45 3.53
C MET A 141 -2.79 9.52 3.38
N LYS A 142 -3.26 9.46 2.11
CA LYS A 142 -4.67 9.41 1.75
C LYS A 142 -4.96 8.23 0.80
N ARG A 143 -5.85 7.31 1.21
CA ARG A 143 -6.28 6.10 0.48
C ARG A 143 -5.14 5.14 0.07
N PRO A 144 -4.49 4.41 0.99
CA PRO A 144 -3.25 3.67 0.83
C PRO A 144 -3.21 2.41 -0.03
N ILE A 145 -4.22 1.54 0.03
CA ILE A 145 -4.12 0.19 -0.53
C ILE A 145 -5.53 -0.27 -0.86
N ASP A 146 -5.76 -0.62 -2.13
CA ASP A 146 -6.98 -1.28 -2.60
C ASP A 146 -6.56 -2.66 -3.17
N SER A 147 -7.06 -3.76 -2.60
CA SER A 147 -6.67 -5.12 -3.01
C SER A 147 -7.88 -6.01 -3.29
N ILE A 148 -7.86 -6.71 -4.43
CA ILE A 148 -8.87 -7.70 -4.82
C ILE A 148 -8.19 -9.06 -4.95
N GLY A 149 -8.68 -10.07 -4.23
CA GLY A 149 -8.14 -11.43 -4.23
C GLY A 149 -7.54 -11.82 -2.88
N SER A 150 -6.33 -12.39 -2.90
CA SER A 150 -5.60 -12.79 -1.69
C SER A 150 -4.52 -11.77 -1.37
N SER A 151 -4.54 -11.21 -0.17
CA SER A 151 -3.60 -10.15 0.23
C SER A 151 -2.98 -10.40 1.60
N PHE A 152 -1.66 -10.19 1.68
CA PHE A 152 -0.93 -10.05 2.92
C PHE A 152 -0.36 -8.64 3.00
N ILE A 153 -0.80 -7.85 3.97
CA ILE A 153 -0.42 -6.45 4.12
C ILE A 153 0.25 -6.26 5.48
N LYS A 154 1.54 -5.90 5.47
CA LYS A 154 2.26 -5.40 6.64
C LYS A 154 2.57 -3.92 6.48
N LYS A 155 2.18 -3.11 7.46
CA LYS A 155 2.30 -1.67 7.34
C LYS A 155 2.68 -0.97 8.63
N ASP A 156 3.77 -0.21 8.59
CA ASP A 156 4.24 0.61 9.70
C ASP A 156 4.12 2.08 9.32
N VAL A 157 3.46 2.89 10.16
CA VAL A 157 3.18 4.29 9.81
C VAL A 157 3.39 5.23 10.99
N SER A 158 4.18 6.28 10.74
CA SER A 158 4.28 7.46 11.60
C SER A 158 3.67 8.69 10.89
N GLY A 159 2.65 9.29 11.51
CA GLY A 159 2.03 10.53 11.02
C GLY A 159 0.51 10.46 10.84
N PHE A 160 0.00 11.10 9.77
CA PHE A 160 -1.45 11.23 9.55
C PHE A 160 -1.95 10.34 8.43
N MET A 161 -3.03 9.59 8.70
CA MET A 161 -3.68 8.71 7.73
C MET A 161 -5.18 8.91 7.61
N LYS A 162 -5.66 8.90 6.36
CA LYS A 162 -7.09 8.91 6.01
C LYS A 162 -7.44 7.78 5.04
N ARG A 163 -8.38 6.91 5.42
CA ARG A 163 -8.89 5.74 4.67
C ARG A 163 -7.82 4.72 4.25
N PRO A 164 -7.21 3.96 5.17
CA PRO A 164 -6.00 3.18 4.96
C PRO A 164 -6.00 1.92 4.10
N ILE A 165 -7.04 1.08 4.10
CA ILE A 165 -6.99 -0.23 3.43
C ILE A 165 -8.41 -0.63 3.06
N ASP A 166 -8.64 -0.91 1.78
CA ASP A 166 -9.87 -1.49 1.26
C ASP A 166 -9.51 -2.86 0.65
N SER A 167 -10.05 -3.97 1.17
CA SER A 167 -9.73 -5.32 0.70
C SER A 167 -10.96 -6.16 0.40
N ILE A 168 -10.99 -6.81 -0.76
CA ILE A 168 -12.05 -7.74 -1.18
C ILE A 168 -11.43 -9.13 -1.37
N GLY A 169 -11.95 -10.14 -0.67
CA GLY A 169 -11.48 -11.52 -0.70
C GLY A 169 -10.85 -11.96 0.63
N SER A 170 -9.70 -12.64 0.56
CA SER A 170 -8.97 -13.12 1.73
C SER A 170 -7.85 -12.15 2.08
N SER A 171 -7.83 -11.64 3.30
CA SER A 171 -6.85 -10.64 3.73
C SER A 171 -6.22 -10.97 5.08
N PHE A 172 -4.89 -10.82 5.15
CA PHE A 172 -4.15 -10.75 6.40
C PHE A 172 -3.52 -9.37 6.52
N ILE A 173 -3.92 -8.61 7.54
CA ILE A 173 -3.50 -7.23 7.74
C ILE A 173 -2.80 -7.13 9.09
N LYS A 174 -1.49 -6.82 9.08
CA LYS A 174 -0.74 -6.40 10.27
C LYS A 174 -0.37 -4.93 10.14
N LYS A 175 -0.68 -4.14 11.17
CA LYS A 175 -0.51 -2.69 11.10
C LYS A 175 -0.11 -2.05 12.41
N ASP A 176 1.02 -1.35 12.39
CA ASP A 176 1.57 -0.63 13.54
C ASP A 176 1.58 0.87 13.25
N VAL A 177 1.00 1.68 14.15
CA VAL A 177 0.73 3.09 13.84
C VAL A 177 0.98 4.00 15.02
N SER A 178 1.76 5.05 14.79
CA SER A 178 1.92 6.20 15.67
C SER A 178 1.33 7.46 15.01
N GLY A 179 0.32 8.06 15.64
CA GLY A 179 -0.25 9.35 15.22
C GLY A 179 -1.77 9.37 15.03
N PHE A 180 -2.24 10.06 13.98
CA PHE A 180 -3.66 10.34 13.78
C PHE A 180 -4.26 9.51 12.64
N MET A 181 -5.37 8.82 12.91
CA MET A 181 -6.06 7.99 11.93
C MET A 181 -7.57 8.24 11.82
N LYS A 182 -8.06 8.27 10.58
CA LYS A 182 -9.49 8.37 10.26
C LYS A 182 -9.91 7.27 9.27
N ARG A 183 -10.87 6.40 9.67
CA ARG A 183 -11.44 5.26 8.91
C ARG A 183 -10.42 4.23 8.41
N PRO A 184 -9.88 3.34 9.26
CA PRO A 184 -8.70 2.52 9.03
C PRO A 184 -8.75 1.36 8.03
N ILE A 185 -9.81 0.57 8.00
CA ILE A 185 -9.84 -0.72 7.30
C ILE A 185 -11.28 -1.02 6.94
N ASP A 186 -11.54 -1.24 5.66
CA ASP A 186 -12.80 -1.75 5.14
C ASP A 186 -12.49 -3.11 4.45
N SER A 187 -13.03 -4.21 4.97
CA SER A 187 -12.75 -5.56 4.43
C SER A 187 -14.03 -6.34 4.12
N ILE A 188 -14.09 -6.94 2.94
CA ILE A 188 -15.18 -7.81 2.50
C ILE A 188 -14.62 -9.21 2.24
N GLY A 189 -15.18 -10.23 2.90
CA GLY A 189 -14.74 -11.62 2.79
C GLY A 189 -14.16 -12.16 4.10
N SER A 190 -13.03 -12.86 4.02
CA SER A 190 -12.34 -13.43 5.17
C SER A 190 -11.15 -12.56 5.55
N SER A 191 -11.10 -12.08 6.80
CA SER A 191 -10.08 -11.14 7.24
C SER A 191 -9.46 -11.54 8.58
N PHE A 192 -8.13 -11.46 8.64
CA PHE A 192 -7.38 -11.47 9.89
C PHE A 192 -6.69 -10.11 10.05
N ILE A 193 -7.05 -9.38 11.10
CA ILE A 193 -6.58 -8.02 11.35
C ILE A 193 -5.87 -7.99 12.70
N LYS A 194 -4.56 -7.74 12.69
CA LYS A 194 -3.77 -7.38 13.87
C LYS A 194 -3.36 -5.91 13.80
N LYS A 195 -3.65 -5.16 14.85
CA LYS A 195 -3.42 -3.72 14.83
C LYS A 195 -2.96 -3.15 16.17
N ASP A 196 -1.81 -2.49 16.14
CA ASP A 196 -1.23 -1.82 17.29
C ASP A 196 -1.20 -0.30 17.02
N VAL A 197 -1.79 0.50 17.91
CA VAL A 197 -1.94 1.94 17.68
C VAL A 197 -1.60 2.76 18.91
N SER A 198 -0.72 3.74 18.73
CA SER A 198 -0.49 4.84 19.67
C SER A 198 -0.98 6.16 19.07
N GLY A 199 -1.94 6.81 19.74
CA GLY A 199 -2.47 8.13 19.35
C GLY A 199 -3.99 8.19 19.19
N PHE A 200 -4.47 8.90 18.17
CA PHE A 200 -5.89 9.21 18.00
C PHE A 200 -6.52 8.45 16.83
N MET A 201 -7.65 7.79 17.09
CA MET A 201 -8.41 7.06 16.08
C MET A 201 -9.89 7.44 16.02
N LYS A 202 -10.41 7.59 14.80
CA LYS A 202 -11.84 7.80 14.51
C LYS A 202 -12.37 6.78 13.50
N ARG A 203 -13.37 5.98 13.92
CA ARG A 203 -14.05 4.87 13.19
C ARG A 203 -13.13 3.76 12.68
N PRO A 204 -12.69 2.79 13.50
CA PRO A 204 -11.53 1.96 13.25
C PRO A 204 -11.61 0.79 12.27
N ILE A 205 -12.71 0.05 12.14
CA ILE A 205 -12.74 -1.17 11.32
C ILE A 205 -14.19 -1.41 10.92
N ASP A 206 -14.44 -1.57 9.63
CA ASP A 206 -15.71 -2.01 9.06
C ASP A 206 -15.43 -3.34 8.33
N SER A 207 -16.01 -4.45 8.79
CA SER A 207 -15.78 -5.79 8.18
C SER A 207 -17.09 -6.50 7.85
N ILE A 208 -17.17 -7.06 6.64
CA ILE A 208 -18.31 -7.87 6.17
C ILE A 208 -17.79 -9.28 5.84
N GLY A 209 -18.37 -10.31 6.46
CA GLY A 209 -17.99 -11.71 6.27
C GLY A 209 -17.43 -12.33 7.54
N SER A 210 -16.34 -13.09 7.43
CA SER A 210 -15.67 -13.69 8.59
C SER A 210 -14.45 -12.85 8.99
N SER A 211 -14.35 -12.52 10.27
CA SER A 211 -13.28 -11.64 10.76
C SER A 211 -12.67 -12.11 12.07
N PHE A 212 -11.35 -12.09 12.14
CA PHE A 212 -10.60 -12.18 13.39
C PHE A 212 -9.86 -10.86 13.59
N ILE A 213 -10.18 -10.14 14.67
CA ILE A 213 -9.64 -8.83 14.95
C ILE A 213 -8.92 -8.88 16.30
N LYS A 214 -7.59 -8.66 16.29
CA LYS A 214 -6.80 -8.38 17.48
C LYS A 214 -6.32 -6.94 17.45
N LYS A 215 -6.56 -6.20 18.53
CA LYS A 215 -6.30 -4.76 18.55
C LYS A 215 -5.82 -4.24 19.90
N ASP A 216 -4.65 -3.62 19.88
CA ASP A 216 -4.02 -3.01 21.06
C ASP A 216 -3.92 -1.50 20.83
N VAL A 217 -4.48 -0.69 21.73
CA VAL A 217 -4.54 0.77 21.57
C VAL A 217 -4.15 1.52 22.82
N SER A 218 -3.19 2.42 22.67
CA SER A 218 -2.87 3.46 23.64
C SER A 218 -3.30 4.84 23.11
N GLY A 219 -4.25 5.49 23.78
CA GLY A 219 -4.71 6.84 23.43
C GLY A 219 -6.23 6.99 23.28
N PHE A 220 -6.67 7.77 22.29
CA PHE A 220 -8.08 8.15 22.15
C PHE A 220 -8.77 7.44 20.97
N MET A 221 -9.93 6.83 21.22
CA MET A 221 -10.72 6.12 20.22
C MET A 221 -12.19 6.60 20.18
N LYS A 222 -12.71 6.88 18.99
CA LYS A 222 -14.12 7.24 18.74
C LYS A 222 -14.77 6.27 17.75
N ARG A 223 -15.82 5.54 18.19
CA ARG A 223 -16.63 4.51 17.47
C ARG A 223 -15.80 3.29 17.04
N PRO A 224 -15.66 2.23 17.83
CA PRO A 224 -14.54 1.29 17.76
C PRO A 224 -14.50 0.24 16.64
N ILE A 225 -15.60 -0.45 16.28
CA ILE A 225 -15.62 -1.57 15.33
C ILE A 225 -17.08 -1.79 14.89
N ASP A 226 -17.32 -1.91 13.58
CA ASP A 226 -18.59 -2.32 12.99
C ASP A 226 -18.35 -3.62 12.21
N SER A 227 -18.99 -4.74 12.57
CA SER A 227 -18.82 -6.04 11.89
C SER A 227 -20.14 -6.69 11.52
N ILE A 228 -20.25 -7.20 10.30
CA ILE A 228 -21.42 -7.95 9.81
C ILE A 228 -20.97 -9.37 9.43
N GLY A 229 -21.59 -10.39 10.01
CA GLY A 229 -21.24 -11.80 9.80
C GLY A 229 -20.66 -12.46 11.06
N SER A 230 -19.65 -13.33 10.89
CA SER A 230 -18.99 -14.00 12.00
C SER A 230 -17.73 -13.24 12.44
N SER A 231 -17.62 -12.92 13.71
CA SER A 231 -16.50 -12.12 14.23
C SER A 231 -15.93 -12.64 15.54
N PHE A 232 -14.60 -12.70 15.62
CA PHE A 232 -13.87 -12.85 16.87
C PHE A 232 -13.05 -11.59 17.11
N ILE A 233 -13.32 -10.89 18.21
CA ILE A 233 -12.70 -9.60 18.54
C ILE A 233 -11.98 -9.73 19.89
N LYS A 234 -10.66 -9.59 19.88
CA LYS A 234 -9.84 -9.36 21.08
C LYS A 234 -9.31 -7.93 21.08
N LYS A 235 -9.52 -7.21 22.18
CA LYS A 235 -9.19 -5.79 22.24
C LYS A 235 -8.66 -5.34 23.60
N ASP A 236 -7.47 -4.75 23.59
CA ASP A 236 -6.83 -4.19 24.77
C ASP A 236 -6.69 -2.67 24.57
N VAL A 237 -7.23 -1.87 25.49
CA VAL A 237 -7.20 -0.40 25.38
C VAL A 237 -6.75 0.26 26.66
N SER A 238 -5.69 1.06 26.55
CA SER A 238 -5.28 2.04 27.55
C SER A 238 -5.62 3.46 27.08
N GLY A 239 -6.54 4.14 27.78
CA GLY A 239 -6.94 5.52 27.46
C GLY A 239 -8.45 5.74 27.29
N PHE A 240 -8.86 6.61 26.37
CA PHE A 240 -10.26 7.07 26.28
C PHE A 240 -11.02 6.43 25.11
N MET A 241 -12.22 5.91 25.39
CA MET A 241 -13.10 5.30 24.39
C MET A 241 -14.50 5.93 24.39
N LYS A 242 -14.97 6.32 23.20
CA LYS A 242 -16.35 6.81 23.00
C LYS A 242 -17.12 5.87 22.06
N ARG A 243 -18.22 5.28 22.55
CA ARG A 243 -19.20 4.37 21.90
C ARG A 243 -18.88 2.85 21.85
N PRO A 244 -19.93 2.01 21.76
CA PRO A 244 -19.84 0.54 21.68
C PRO A 244 -19.26 -0.03 20.39
N ILE A 245 -18.90 -1.32 20.46
CA ILE A 245 -18.64 -2.20 19.32
C ILE A 245 -20.01 -2.64 18.81
N ASP A 246 -20.25 -2.49 17.52
CA ASP A 246 -21.52 -2.87 16.89
C ASP A 246 -21.23 -4.11 16.03
N SER A 247 -21.82 -5.26 16.37
CA SER A 247 -21.72 -6.50 15.60
C SER A 247 -23.11 -7.00 15.24
N ILE A 248 -23.31 -7.34 13.97
CA ILE A 248 -24.53 -7.97 13.46
C ILE A 248 -24.16 -9.39 13.02
N GLY A 249 -24.74 -10.42 13.66
CA GLY A 249 -24.41 -11.82 13.44
C GLY A 249 -23.68 -12.47 14.62
N SER A 250 -23.01 -13.60 14.39
CA SER A 250 -22.31 -14.31 15.46
C SER A 250 -21.01 -13.59 15.86
N SER A 251 -20.91 -13.18 17.12
CA SER A 251 -19.74 -12.48 17.63
C SER A 251 -19.23 -13.05 18.95
N PHE A 252 -17.91 -13.11 19.08
CA PHE A 252 -17.22 -13.34 20.34
C PHE A 252 -16.31 -12.16 20.62
N ILE A 253 -16.53 -11.47 21.75
CA ILE A 253 -15.81 -10.24 22.09
C ILE A 253 -15.12 -10.41 23.45
N LYS A 254 -13.78 -10.37 23.45
CA LYS A 254 -12.95 -10.25 24.66
C LYS A 254 -12.32 -8.86 24.71
N LYS A 255 -12.42 -8.19 25.86
CA LYS A 255 -12.01 -6.79 25.99
C LYS A 255 -11.40 -6.50 27.35
N ASP A 256 -10.21 -5.89 27.32
CA ASP A 256 -9.54 -5.34 28.50
C ASP A 256 -9.41 -3.82 28.32
N VAL A 257 -9.93 -3.03 29.26
CA VAL A 257 -9.88 -1.56 29.21
C VAL A 257 -9.32 -0.98 30.49
N SER A 258 -8.20 -0.28 30.37
CA SER A 258 -7.64 0.57 31.40
C SER A 258 -7.84 2.04 31.00
N GLY A 259 -8.96 2.63 31.43
CA GLY A 259 -9.28 4.03 31.17
C GLY A 259 -10.77 4.33 31.05
N PHE A 260 -11.10 5.51 30.51
CA PHE A 260 -12.48 6.02 30.52
C PHE A 260 -13.30 5.55 29.31
N MET A 261 -14.52 5.06 29.56
CA MET A 261 -15.46 4.61 28.52
C MET A 261 -16.81 5.34 28.62
N LYS A 262 -17.29 5.88 27.50
CA LYS A 262 -18.62 6.51 27.41
C LYS A 262 -19.59 5.61 26.60
N ARG A 263 -20.51 4.95 27.34
CA ARG A 263 -21.60 4.00 26.95
C ARG A 263 -21.22 2.50 26.84
N PRO A 264 -22.09 1.57 27.30
CA PRO A 264 -21.91 0.10 27.18
C PRO A 264 -22.17 -0.41 25.76
N ILE A 265 -21.86 -1.71 25.54
CA ILE A 265 -21.88 -2.48 24.27
C ILE A 265 -23.33 -2.75 23.83
N ASP A 266 -23.62 -2.57 22.54
CA ASP A 266 -24.87 -2.99 21.91
C ASP A 266 -24.52 -4.10 20.89
N SER A 267 -24.91 -5.35 21.16
CA SER A 267 -24.86 -6.46 20.20
C SER A 267 -26.29 -6.78 19.78
N ILE A 268 -26.56 -6.85 18.47
CA ILE A 268 -27.87 -7.21 17.90
C ILE A 268 -27.71 -8.47 17.06
#